data_AF-A0A936KS76-F1
#
_entry.id   AF-A0A936KS76-F1
#
_cell.length_a   1.000
_cell.length_b   1.000
_cell.length_c   1.000
_cell.angle_alpha   90.00
_cell.angle_beta   90.00
_cell.angle_gamma   90.00
#
_symmetry.space_group_name_H-M   'P 1'
#
loop_
_entity.id
_entity.type
_entity.pdbx_description
1 polymer ?
#
loop_
_entity_poly.entity_id
_entity_poly.type
_entity_poly.pdbx_seq_one_letter_code
_entity_poly.pdbx_strand_id
1 'polypeptide(L)' 'MKDKYQVREICAKGHVDRICTVEHVDSTAETVVDVGEWIRPILRDGKATLYVEEKNNEWYIISKDRIKSLSN' A
#
# COMPACT_ATOMS: atom_id res chain seq x y z
N MET A 1 -15.96 -1.21 10.36
CA MET A 1 -15.44 -0.95 8.99
C MET A 1 -15.16 0.53 8.85
N LYS A 2 -13.96 1.03 9.18
CA LYS A 2 -13.62 2.45 8.95
C LYS A 2 -12.29 2.69 8.22
N ASP A 3 -11.55 1.63 7.90
CA ASP A 3 -10.15 1.78 7.43
C ASP A 3 -9.91 1.12 6.07
N LYS A 4 -10.96 0.90 5.28
CA LYS A 4 -10.85 0.33 3.91
C LYS A 4 -11.14 1.42 2.89
N TYR A 5 -10.19 1.66 1.99
CA TYR A 5 -10.26 2.69 0.97
C TYR A 5 -9.84 2.14 -0.38
N GLN A 6 -10.37 2.71 -1.46
CA GLN A 6 -9.87 2.39 -2.79
C GLN A 6 -8.49 3.02 -3.01
N VAL A 7 -7.63 2.37 -3.80
CA VAL A 7 -6.31 2.90 -4.18
C VAL A 7 -6.39 4.34 -4.66
N ARG A 8 -7.37 4.68 -5.51
CA ARG A 8 -7.57 6.07 -5.98
C ARG A 8 -7.80 7.07 -4.83
N GLU A 9 -8.51 6.67 -3.78
CA GLU A 9 -8.77 7.54 -2.63
C GLU A 9 -7.54 7.69 -1.76
N ILE A 10 -6.77 6.61 -1.60
CA ILE A 10 -5.51 6.61 -0.85
C ILE A 10 -4.51 7.53 -1.53
N CYS A 11 -4.37 7.46 -2.86
CA CYS A 11 -3.50 8.35 -3.62
C CYS A 11 -3.94 9.82 -3.50
N ALA A 12 -5.25 10.08 -3.64
CA ALA A 12 -5.79 11.43 -3.58
C ALA A 12 -5.68 12.09 -2.19
N LYS A 13 -5.90 11.32 -1.11
CA LYS A 13 -5.93 11.84 0.28
C LYS A 13 -4.59 11.73 0.99
N GLY A 14 -3.80 10.72 0.66
CA GLY A 14 -2.61 10.31 1.41
C GLY A 14 -1.28 10.84 0.87
N HIS A 15 -1.30 11.64 -0.21
CA HIS A 15 -0.09 12.04 -0.95
C HIS A 15 0.78 10.83 -1.34
N VAL A 16 0.11 9.79 -1.84
CA VAL A 16 0.73 8.55 -2.30
C VAL A 16 0.76 8.58 -3.82
N ASP A 17 1.95 8.41 -4.39
CA ASP A 17 2.12 8.38 -5.84
C ASP A 17 1.88 6.98 -6.41
N ARG A 18 2.16 5.94 -5.62
CA ARG A 18 2.14 4.55 -6.07
C ARG A 18 1.69 3.60 -4.95
N ILE A 19 0.84 2.64 -5.30
CA ILE A 19 0.48 1.50 -4.43
C ILE A 19 0.76 0.23 -5.21
N CYS A 20 1.60 -0.64 -4.67
CA CYS A 20 1.99 -1.88 -5.34
C CYS A 20 2.30 -3.00 -4.35
N THR A 21 2.38 -4.24 -4.85
CA THR A 21 2.83 -5.38 -4.07
C THR A 21 4.34 -5.34 -3.84
N VAL A 22 4.85 -6.18 -2.93
CA VAL A 22 6.30 -6.36 -2.70
C VAL A 22 7.05 -6.85 -3.93
N GLU A 23 6.34 -7.51 -4.86
CA GLU A 23 6.83 -7.92 -6.17
C GLU A 23 6.78 -6.79 -7.21
N HIS A 24 6.45 -5.58 -6.78
CA HIS A 24 6.34 -4.35 -7.59
C HIS A 24 5.21 -4.39 -8.63
N VAL A 25 4.17 -5.20 -8.38
CA VAL A 25 2.95 -5.22 -9.21
C VAL A 25 2.00 -4.13 -8.75
N ASP A 26 1.62 -3.22 -9.64
CA ASP A 26 0.75 -2.09 -9.30
C ASP A 26 -0.69 -2.53 -9.03
N SER A 27 -1.28 -1.97 -7.98
CA SER A 27 -2.70 -2.21 -7.65
C SER A 27 -3.61 -1.31 -8.50
N THR A 28 -4.79 -1.82 -8.88
CA THR A 28 -5.74 -1.02 -9.68
C THR A 28 -6.43 0.05 -8.84
N ALA A 29 -6.92 1.10 -9.48
CA ALA A 29 -7.58 2.23 -8.82
C ALA A 29 -8.81 1.81 -7.98
N GLU A 30 -9.49 0.74 -8.38
CA GLU A 30 -10.70 0.18 -7.77
C GLU A 30 -10.40 -0.80 -6.64
N THR A 31 -9.15 -1.26 -6.53
CA THR A 31 -8.71 -2.20 -5.50
C THR A 31 -8.94 -1.57 -4.13
N VAL A 32 -9.65 -2.29 -3.25
CA VAL A 32 -9.92 -1.87 -1.87
C VAL A 32 -8.81 -2.39 -0.99
N VAL A 33 -8.13 -1.48 -0.31
CA VAL A 33 -7.03 -1.76 0.61
C VAL A 33 -7.47 -1.38 2.03
N ASP A 34 -7.26 -2.29 2.96
CA ASP A 34 -7.31 -2.02 4.39
C ASP A 34 -6.02 -1.31 4.81
N VAL A 35 -6.18 -0.04 5.18
CA VAL A 35 -5.09 0.83 5.59
C VAL A 35 -4.78 0.72 7.08
N GLY A 36 -5.61 0.01 7.86
CA GLY A 36 -5.46 -0.19 9.29
C GLY A 36 -5.03 1.08 10.03
N GLU A 37 -3.93 0.99 10.78
CA GLU A 37 -3.20 2.17 11.23
C GLU A 37 -2.39 2.73 10.06
N TRP A 38 -2.78 3.91 9.57
CA TRP A 38 -2.12 4.57 8.45
C TRP A 38 -0.59 4.59 8.59
N ILE A 39 0.09 4.01 7.60
CA ILE A 39 1.55 3.95 7.54
C ILE A 39 2.06 4.99 6.54
N ARG A 40 3.15 5.66 6.89
CA ARG A 40 3.79 6.61 5.98
C ARG A 40 4.35 5.89 4.74
N PRO A 41 4.11 6.40 3.53
CA PRO A 41 4.70 5.87 2.31
C PRO A 41 6.23 5.96 2.35
N ILE A 42 6.89 5.04 1.65
CA ILE A 42 8.35 5.07 1.50
C ILE A 42 8.73 5.64 0.13
N LEU A 43 9.79 6.44 0.08
CA LEU A 43 10.29 6.96 -1.18
C LEU A 43 11.02 5.85 -1.94
N ARG A 44 10.49 5.46 -3.09
CA ARG A 44 11.08 4.45 -3.99
C ARG A 44 10.98 4.96 -5.42
N ASP A 45 12.09 4.93 -6.15
CA ASP A 45 12.18 5.42 -7.54
C ASP A 45 11.65 6.86 -7.72
N GLY A 46 11.88 7.71 -6.71
CA GLY A 46 11.39 9.10 -6.69
C GLY A 46 9.89 9.26 -6.42
N LYS A 47 9.18 8.18 -6.10
CA LYS A 47 7.72 8.17 -5.84
C LYS A 47 7.42 7.77 -4.40
N ALA A 48 6.47 8.45 -3.76
CA ALA A 48 5.91 8.05 -2.48
C ALA A 48 5.09 6.76 -2.68
N THR A 49 5.65 5.63 -2.24
CA THR A 49 5.13 4.29 -2.52
C THR A 49 4.61 3.62 -1.25
N LEU A 50 3.38 3.12 -1.29
CA LEU A 50 2.85 2.18 -0.31
C LEU A 50 2.92 0.76 -0.86
N TYR A 51 3.38 -0.14 0.00
CA TYR A 51 3.36 -1.56 -0.31
C TYR A 51 2.14 -2.21 0.31
N VAL A 52 1.51 -3.09 -0.46
CA VAL A 52 0.36 -3.88 -0.03
C VAL A 52 0.61 -5.37 -0.24
N GLU A 53 -0.20 -6.18 0.41
CA GLU A 53 -0.22 -7.62 0.24
C GLU A 53 -1.65 -8.14 0.27
N GLU A 54 -1.88 -9.28 -0.36
CA GLU A 54 -3.14 -10.00 -0.24
C GLU A 54 -3.07 -11.05 0.86
N LYS A 55 -4.05 -11.05 1.76
CA LYS A 55 -4.28 -12.09 2.76
C LYS A 55 -5.77 -12.35 2.88
N ASN A 56 -6.17 -13.62 2.87
CA ASN A 56 -7.59 -13.99 3.00
C ASN A 56 -8.52 -13.24 2.01
N ASN A 57 -8.07 -13.05 0.77
CA ASN A 57 -8.75 -12.28 -0.29
C ASN A 57 -8.97 -10.78 0.04
N GLU A 58 -8.23 -10.23 0.98
CA GLU A 58 -8.25 -8.82 1.31
C GLU A 58 -6.84 -8.22 1.17
N TRP A 59 -6.76 -6.97 0.71
CA TRP A 59 -5.50 -6.26 0.57
C TRP A 59 -5.20 -5.44 1.82
N TYR A 60 -3.97 -5.51 2.32
CA TYR A 60 -3.52 -4.78 3.51
C TYR A 60 -2.24 -4.01 3.22
N ILE A 61 -2.09 -2.82 3.81
CA ILE A 61 -0.81 -2.11 3.82
C ILE A 61 0.20 -2.89 4.68
N ILE A 62 1.43 -3.04 4.18
CA ILE A 62 2.52 -3.64 4.96
C ILE A 62 3.44 -2.57 5.57
N SER A 63 3.96 -2.86 6.76
CA SER A 63 4.87 -1.97 7.47
C SER A 63 6.27 -1.95 6.86
N LYS A 64 7.02 -0.88 7.14
CA LYS A 64 8.42 -0.73 6.72
C LYS A 64 9.31 -1.88 7.20
N ASP A 65 9.10 -2.35 8.42
CA ASP A 65 9.90 -3.46 8.97
C ASP A 65 9.67 -4.76 8.20
N ARG A 66 8.44 -4.97 7.73
CA ARG A 66 8.13 -6.11 6.87
C ARG A 66 8.72 -6.00 5.47
N ILE A 67 8.71 -4.80 4.88
CA ILE A 67 9.38 -4.55 3.59
C ILE A 67 10.87 -4.89 3.70
N LYS A 68 11.51 -4.49 4.81
CA LYS A 68 12.92 -4.82 5.08
C LYS A 68 13.15 -6.31 5.25
N SER A 69 12.28 -7.04 5.96
CA SER A 69 12.45 -8.48 6.16
C SER A 69 12.33 -9.30 4.87
N LEU A 70 11.63 -8.78 3.86
CA LEU A 70 11.48 -9.44 2.55
C LEU A 70 12.64 -9.14 1.58
N SER A 71 13.48 -8.15 1.89
CA SER A 71 14.60 -7.73 1.03
C SER A 71 15.93 -8.41 1.41
N ASN A 72 15.90 -9.41 2.29
CA ASN A 72 17.08 -10.07 2.88
C ASN A 72 17.10 -11.57 2.59
#